data_AF-A0A966NVF7-F1
#
_entry.id   AF-A0A966NVF7-F1
#
_cell.length_a   1.000
_cell.length_b   1.000
_cell.length_c   1.000
_cell.angle_alpha   90.00
_cell.angle_beta   90.00
_cell.angle_gamma   90.00
#
_symmetry.space_group_name_H-M   'P 1'
#
loop_
_entity.id
_entity.type
_entity.pdbx_description
1 polymer ?
#
loop_
_entity_poly.entity_id
_entity_poly.type
_entity_poly.pdbx_seq_one_letter_code
_entity_poly.pdbx_strand_id
1 'polypeptide(L)'
;MTLTVGVNMLWCVPGEVGGSEEYFVRQLLGLAEVSGRCDVTAFVPRGFVAAHPDVARAVKVVESDSDCRSRLRRIVVENTWLATRTEDFDLVHHGGGTMPTRSVFPSVVTIHDLQYLTYPEYFTTTKRAYLGRRVPNAARRAT
;
A
#
# COMPACT_ATOMS: atom_id res chain seq x y z
N MET A 1 -14.53 -19.98 -6.35
CA MET A 1 -13.45 -19.63 -5.43
C MET A 1 -13.40 -18.12 -5.34
N THR A 2 -13.41 -17.54 -4.14
CA THR A 2 -13.28 -16.09 -3.94
C THR A 2 -11.79 -15.79 -3.81
N LEU A 3 -11.27 -14.84 -4.58
CA LEU A 3 -9.86 -14.47 -4.55
C LEU A 3 -9.55 -13.67 -3.28
N THR A 4 -8.60 -14.11 -2.46
CA THR A 4 -8.16 -13.35 -1.28
C THR A 4 -7.12 -12.31 -1.69
N VAL A 5 -7.38 -11.04 -1.37
CA VAL A 5 -6.52 -9.91 -1.78
C VAL A 5 -6.05 -9.11 -0.57
N GLY A 6 -4.74 -9.06 -0.37
CA GLY A 6 -4.10 -8.21 0.63
C GLY A 6 -3.77 -6.85 0.03
N VAL A 7 -4.22 -5.75 0.64
CA VAL A 7 -3.91 -4.39 0.16
C VAL A 7 -2.92 -3.72 1.11
N ASN A 8 -1.68 -3.53 0.67
CA ASN A 8 -0.67 -2.80 1.43
C ASN A 8 -0.92 -1.29 1.36
N MET A 9 -1.37 -0.74 2.48
CA MET A 9 -1.58 0.67 2.72
C MET A 9 -0.67 1.22 3.83
N LEU A 10 0.40 0.53 4.21
CA LEU A 10 1.33 0.97 5.28
C LEU A 10 2.02 2.32 4.99
N TRP A 11 1.96 2.82 3.76
CA TRP A 11 2.43 4.14 3.36
C TRP A 11 1.41 5.27 3.64
N CYS A 12 0.15 4.91 3.90
CA CYS A 12 -0.96 5.83 4.06
C CYS A 12 -1.02 6.35 5.50
N VAL A 13 -0.20 7.35 5.82
CA VAL A 13 -0.28 8.08 7.10
C VAL A 13 -1.50 9.01 7.01
N PRO A 14 -2.58 8.77 7.78
CA PRO A 14 -3.84 9.46 7.55
C PRO A 14 -3.73 10.99 7.66
N GLY A 15 -4.32 11.70 6.71
CA GLY A 15 -4.34 13.16 6.66
C GLY A 15 -3.01 13.83 6.25
N GLU A 16 -1.96 13.06 5.97
CA GLU A 16 -0.64 13.58 5.58
C GLU A 16 -0.27 13.26 4.12
N VAL A 17 -0.96 12.31 3.48
CA VAL A 17 -0.60 11.86 2.13
C VAL A 17 -1.44 12.54 1.04
N GLY A 18 -2.73 12.75 1.27
CA GLY A 18 -3.61 13.47 0.34
C GLY A 18 -4.18 12.59 -0.77
N GLY A 19 -3.91 12.93 -2.04
CA GLY A 19 -4.66 12.37 -3.18
C GLY A 19 -4.61 10.83 -3.33
N SER A 20 -3.48 10.19 -3.04
CA SER A 20 -3.38 8.73 -3.10
C SER A 20 -4.09 8.03 -1.94
N GLU A 21 -4.15 8.65 -0.76
CA GLU A 21 -4.97 8.18 0.37
C GLU A 21 -6.45 8.18 -0.03
N GLU A 22 -6.95 9.33 -0.50
CA GLU A 22 -8.33 9.49 -0.98
C GLU A 22 -8.67 8.49 -2.10
N TYR A 23 -7.74 8.29 -3.04
CA TYR A 23 -7.90 7.29 -4.10
C TYR A 23 -8.12 5.89 -3.50
N PHE A 24 -7.23 5.42 -2.62
CA PHE A 24 -7.33 4.06 -2.09
C PHE A 24 -8.54 3.87 -1.16
N VAL A 25 -8.87 4.86 -0.33
CA VAL A 25 -10.08 4.85 0.50
C VAL A 25 -11.32 4.65 -0.38
N ARG A 26 -11.48 5.47 -1.43
CA ARG A 26 -12.63 5.37 -2.33
C ARG A 26 -12.65 4.06 -3.13
N GLN A 27 -11.49 3.55 -3.55
CA GLN A 27 -11.40 2.26 -4.22
C GLN A 27 -11.86 1.11 -3.30
N LEU A 28 -11.48 1.12 -2.02
CA LEU A 28 -11.91 0.09 -1.07
C LEU A 28 -13.41 0.15 -0.79
N LEU A 29 -13.96 1.35 -0.60
CA LEU A 29 -15.40 1.55 -0.39
C LEU A 29 -16.21 1.09 -1.61
N GLY A 30 -15.83 1.55 -2.81
CA GLY A 30 -16.50 1.14 -4.04
C GLY A 30 -16.38 -0.36 -4.32
N LEU A 31 -15.24 -0.97 -3.97
CA LEU A 31 -15.05 -2.42 -4.11
C LEU A 31 -15.99 -3.22 -3.19
N ALA A 32 -16.23 -2.73 -1.97
CA ALA A 32 -17.17 -3.35 -1.04
C ALA A 32 -18.62 -3.35 -1.57
N GLU A 33 -18.99 -2.39 -2.42
CA GLU A 33 -20.33 -2.29 -3.02
C GLU A 33 -20.53 -3.30 -4.17
N VAL A 34 -19.48 -3.64 -4.92
CA VAL A 34 -19.59 -4.47 -6.15
C VAL A 34 -19.38 -5.97 -5.91
N SER A 35 -19.94 -6.49 -4.81
CA SER A 35 -19.78 -7.83 -4.24
C SER A 35 -19.44 -9.00 -5.20
N GLY A 36 -18.58 -9.93 -4.74
CA GLY A 36 -18.62 -11.33 -5.21
C GLY A 36 -17.42 -11.86 -6.01
N ARG A 37 -16.29 -11.14 -6.09
CA ARG A 37 -15.08 -11.65 -6.79
C ARG A 37 -13.82 -11.71 -5.93
N CYS A 38 -13.66 -10.77 -4.99
CA CYS A 38 -12.48 -10.68 -4.14
C CYS A 38 -12.87 -10.49 -2.67
N ASP A 39 -12.18 -11.20 -1.78
CA ASP A 39 -12.20 -10.97 -0.33
C ASP A 39 -10.99 -10.11 0.04
N VAL A 40 -11.23 -8.87 0.45
CA VAL A 40 -10.18 -7.86 0.58
C VAL A 40 -9.84 -7.60 2.04
N THR A 41 -8.55 -7.68 2.35
CA THR A 41 -7.99 -7.26 3.64
C THR A 41 -6.99 -6.12 3.43
N ALA A 42 -7.26 -4.95 4.01
CA ALA A 42 -6.35 -3.82 3.99
C ALA A 42 -5.38 -3.87 5.19
N PHE A 43 -4.08 -3.74 4.92
CA PHE A 43 -3.03 -3.65 5.92
C PHE A 43 -2.56 -2.21 6.06
N VAL A 44 -2.84 -1.60 7.21
CA VAL A 44 -2.80 -0.14 7.41
C VAL A 44 -1.90 0.25 8.58
N PRO A 45 -1.36 1.48 8.63
CA PRO A 45 -0.61 1.95 9.79
C PRO A 45 -1.53 2.29 10.95
N ARG A 46 -0.96 2.37 12.16
CA ARG A 46 -1.66 2.78 13.37
C ARG A 46 -2.35 4.13 13.21
N GLY A 47 -3.63 4.19 13.57
CA GLY A 47 -4.47 5.38 13.49
C GLY A 47 -5.31 5.48 12.21
N PHE A 48 -5.10 4.58 11.24
CA PHE A 48 -5.88 4.56 10.01
C PHE A 48 -7.35 4.21 10.28
N VAL A 49 -7.61 3.22 11.15
CA VAL A 49 -9.00 2.82 11.48
C VAL A 49 -9.76 3.97 12.15
N ALA A 50 -9.08 4.73 13.00
CA ALA A 50 -9.67 5.89 13.67
C ALA A 50 -9.96 7.04 12.68
N ALA A 51 -9.12 7.22 11.65
CA ALA A 51 -9.29 8.25 10.63
C ALA A 51 -10.33 7.88 9.56
N HIS A 52 -10.45 6.59 9.23
CA HIS A 52 -11.31 6.06 8.16
C HIS A 52 -12.26 4.95 8.70
N PRO A 53 -13.18 5.28 9.62
CA PRO A 53 -14.07 4.30 10.24
C PRO A 53 -15.12 3.73 9.28
N ASP A 54 -15.40 4.40 8.17
CA ASP A 54 -16.19 3.91 7.06
C ASP A 54 -15.50 2.75 6.33
N VAL A 55 -14.20 2.86 6.02
CA VAL A 55 -13.42 1.76 5.41
C VAL A 55 -13.40 0.55 6.33
N ALA A 56 -13.17 0.74 7.63
CA ALA A 56 -13.15 -0.35 8.61
C ALA A 56 -14.51 -1.05 8.78
N ARG A 57 -15.62 -0.39 8.40
CA ARG A 57 -16.96 -1.01 8.35
C ARG A 57 -17.23 -1.71 7.02
N ALA A 58 -16.60 -1.27 5.94
CA ALA A 58 -16.84 -1.77 4.59
C ALA A 58 -15.98 -2.99 4.22
N VAL A 59 -14.72 -3.02 4.67
CA VAL A 59 -13.75 -4.10 4.36
C VAL A 59 -13.00 -4.55 5.61
N LYS A 60 -12.37 -5.72 5.55
CA LYS A 60 -11.50 -6.19 6.63
C LYS A 60 -10.24 -5.31 6.70
N VAL A 61 -9.94 -4.79 7.88
CA VAL A 61 -8.74 -3.95 8.10
C VAL A 61 -7.89 -4.57 9.20
N VAL A 62 -6.58 -4.67 8.95
CA VAL A 62 -5.56 -5.10 9.90
C VAL A 62 -4.59 -3.95 10.13
N GLU A 63 -4.67 -3.37 11.32
CA GLU A 63 -3.84 -2.24 11.72
C GLU A 63 -2.50 -2.72 12.30
N SER A 64 -1.41 -2.08 11.88
CA SER A 64 -0.08 -2.28 12.45
C SER A 64 0.13 -1.46 13.71
N ASP A 65 0.95 -1.92 14.66
CA ASP A 65 1.38 -1.11 15.81
C ASP A 65 2.25 0.10 15.43
N SER A 66 2.72 0.15 14.18
CA SER A 66 3.52 1.24 13.63
C SER A 66 2.65 2.28 12.94
N ASP A 67 2.86 3.56 13.27
CA ASP A 67 2.28 4.71 12.54
C ASP A 67 2.91 4.93 11.16
N CYS A 68 4.03 4.25 10.86
CA CYS A 68 4.73 4.28 9.57
C CYS A 68 5.16 5.68 9.09
N ARG A 69 5.22 6.67 9.98
CA ARG A 69 5.69 8.05 9.68
C ARG A 69 7.15 8.07 9.24
N SER A 70 7.97 7.22 9.83
CA SER A 70 9.36 7.01 9.41
C SER A 70 9.44 6.05 8.24
N ARG A 71 10.03 6.49 7.12
CA ARG A 71 10.26 5.64 5.94
C ARG A 71 11.03 4.36 6.28
N LEU A 72 12.07 4.45 7.09
CA LEU A 72 12.87 3.27 7.46
C LEU A 72 12.03 2.29 8.29
N ARG A 73 11.27 2.78 9.26
CA ARG A 73 10.36 1.95 10.06
C ARG A 73 9.32 1.27 9.17
N ARG A 74 8.70 2.02 8.25
CA ARG A 74 7.76 1.46 7.28
C ARG A 74 8.38 0.35 6.45
N ILE A 75 9.58 0.56 5.88
CA ILE A 75 10.27 -0.46 5.09
C ILE A 75 10.50 -1.74 5.91
N VAL A 76 10.88 -1.61 7.18
CA VAL A 76 11.05 -2.77 8.07
C VAL A 76 9.72 -3.49 8.28
N VAL A 77 8.65 -2.76 8.61
CA VAL A 77 7.31 -3.35 8.81
C VAL A 77 6.81 -4.03 7.53
N GLU A 78 6.99 -3.42 6.36
CA GLU A 78 6.61 -3.99 5.07
C GLU A 78 7.37 -5.29 4.74
N ASN A 79 8.66 -5.39 5.11
CA ASN A 79 9.48 -6.58 4.81
C ASN A 79 9.44 -7.66 5.92
N THR A 80 8.71 -7.43 7.00
CA THR A 80 8.60 -8.36 8.13
C THR A 80 7.13 -8.63 8.45
N TRP A 81 6.51 -7.74 9.19
CA TRP A 81 5.13 -7.84 9.67
C TRP A 81 4.12 -8.03 8.53
N LEU A 82 4.23 -7.26 7.45
CA LEU A 82 3.34 -7.38 6.29
C LEU A 82 3.62 -8.69 5.56
N ALA A 83 4.89 -8.96 5.24
CA ALA A 83 5.30 -10.14 4.49
C ALA A 83 4.76 -11.45 5.10
N THR A 84 4.84 -11.60 6.43
CA THR A 84 4.27 -12.75 7.14
C THR A 84 2.75 -12.76 7.10
N ARG A 85 2.08 -11.61 7.24
CA ARG A 85 0.60 -11.55 7.26
C ARG A 85 -0.04 -11.74 5.90
N THR A 86 0.72 -11.56 4.84
CA THR A 86 0.24 -11.72 3.47
C THR A 86 0.65 -13.04 2.83
N GLU A 87 1.30 -13.95 3.56
CA GLU A 87 1.90 -15.17 2.99
C GLU A 87 0.88 -16.11 2.35
N ASP A 88 -0.33 -16.16 2.90
CA ASP A 88 -1.42 -17.03 2.45
C ASP A 88 -2.44 -16.31 1.54
N PHE A 89 -2.16 -15.08 1.11
CA PHE A 89 -3.06 -14.36 0.20
C PHE A 89 -2.81 -14.74 -1.26
N ASP A 90 -3.89 -14.88 -2.03
CA ASP A 90 -3.80 -15.19 -3.46
C ASP A 90 -3.16 -14.05 -4.27
N LEU A 91 -3.27 -12.80 -3.80
CA LEU A 91 -2.69 -11.62 -4.44
C LEU A 91 -2.42 -10.51 -3.43
N VAL A 92 -1.34 -9.76 -3.61
CA VAL A 92 -1.10 -8.52 -2.84
C VAL A 92 -1.00 -7.29 -3.72
N HIS A 93 -1.81 -6.28 -3.40
CA HIS A 93 -1.80 -4.98 -4.06
C HIS A 93 -1.05 -3.96 -3.21
N HIS A 94 0.03 -3.39 -3.74
CA HIS A 94 0.81 -2.34 -3.10
C HIS A 94 0.46 -0.96 -3.67
N GLY A 95 -0.16 -0.11 -2.85
CA GLY A 95 -0.62 1.21 -3.28
C GLY A 95 0.43 2.33 -3.27
N GLY A 96 1.59 2.10 -2.66
CA GLY A 96 2.55 3.18 -2.36
C GLY A 96 3.56 3.49 -3.47
N GLY A 97 3.32 3.04 -4.71
CA GLY A 97 4.27 3.17 -5.82
C GLY A 97 5.54 2.32 -5.72
N THR A 98 5.71 1.56 -4.63
CA THR A 98 6.84 0.66 -4.41
C THR A 98 6.36 -0.63 -3.77
N MET A 99 7.16 -1.70 -3.90
CA MET A 99 6.87 -3.00 -3.30
C MET A 99 7.97 -3.36 -2.27
N PRO A 100 7.64 -4.08 -1.19
CA PRO A 100 8.64 -4.71 -0.35
C PRO A 100 9.48 -5.72 -1.14
N THR A 101 10.69 -5.99 -0.64
CA THR A 101 11.54 -7.02 -1.23
C THR A 101 10.93 -8.40 -0.96
N ARG A 102 10.41 -8.64 0.25
CA ARG A 102 9.61 -9.82 0.59
C ARG A 102 8.13 -9.51 0.33
N SER A 103 7.60 -10.03 -0.78
CA SER A 103 6.17 -9.99 -1.11
C SER A 103 5.77 -11.32 -1.72
N VAL A 104 4.49 -11.69 -1.57
CA VAL A 104 3.89 -12.82 -2.28
C VAL A 104 3.63 -12.48 -3.74
N PHE A 105 3.52 -13.50 -4.58
CA PHE A 105 3.18 -13.37 -5.99
C PHE A 105 1.94 -14.21 -6.31
N PRO A 106 1.00 -13.71 -7.12
CA PRO A 106 1.05 -12.45 -7.88
C PRO A 106 0.95 -11.18 -7.01
N SER A 107 1.55 -10.10 -7.52
CA SER A 107 1.59 -8.80 -6.86
C SER A 107 1.21 -7.69 -7.84
N VAL A 108 0.35 -6.77 -7.41
CA VAL A 108 -0.04 -5.57 -8.16
C VAL A 108 0.61 -4.35 -7.51
N VAL A 109 1.05 -3.38 -8.31
CA VAL A 109 1.51 -2.09 -7.81
C VAL A 109 0.77 -0.96 -8.49
N THR A 110 0.28 0.00 -7.71
CA THR A 110 -0.21 1.27 -8.24
C THR A 110 0.89 2.31 -8.15
N ILE A 111 1.26 2.89 -9.28
CA ILE A 111 2.19 4.02 -9.38
C ILE A 111 1.35 5.24 -9.76
N HIS A 112 1.20 6.19 -8.84
CA HIS A 112 0.35 7.37 -9.06
C HIS A 112 0.97 8.40 -10.00
N ASP A 113 2.29 8.56 -9.93
CA ASP A 113 3.03 9.50 -10.77
C ASP A 113 4.53 9.13 -10.82
N LEU A 114 5.24 9.80 -11.71
CA LEU A 114 6.70 9.74 -11.84
C LEU A 114 7.32 11.13 -11.70
N GLN A 115 6.74 12.01 -10.87
CA GLN A 115 7.17 13.41 -10.73
C GLN A 115 8.65 13.54 -10.38
N TYR A 116 9.23 12.56 -9.67
CA TYR A 116 10.66 12.55 -9.33
C TYR A 116 11.59 12.41 -10.56
N LEU A 117 11.05 12.07 -11.73
CA LEU A 117 11.76 12.09 -13.02
C LEU A 117 11.61 13.44 -13.73
N THR A 118 10.41 14.00 -13.76
CA THR A 118 10.07 15.22 -14.52
C THR A 118 10.42 16.50 -13.77
N TYR A 119 10.24 16.52 -12.45
CA TYR A 119 10.47 17.67 -11.56
C TYR A 119 11.42 17.29 -10.42
N PRO A 120 12.67 16.87 -10.73
CA PRO A 120 13.62 16.39 -9.72
C PRO A 120 13.95 17.43 -8.64
N GLU A 121 13.78 18.72 -8.91
CA GLU A 121 14.00 19.85 -7.99
C GLU A 121 13.06 19.83 -6.76
N TYR A 122 11.91 19.18 -6.85
CA TYR A 122 10.98 19.02 -5.71
C TYR A 122 11.35 17.85 -4.78
N PHE A 123 12.45 17.14 -5.05
CA PHE A 123 12.86 15.96 -4.31
C PHE A 123 14.29 16.09 -3.80
N THR A 124 14.52 15.66 -2.56
CA THR A 124 15.88 15.49 -2.06
C THR A 124 16.62 14.41 -2.88
N THR A 125 17.93 14.56 -3.06
CA THR A 125 18.77 13.60 -3.81
C THR A 125 18.58 12.17 -3.31
N THR A 126 18.50 11.97 -1.99
CA THR A 126 18.28 10.67 -1.37
C THR A 126 16.89 10.09 -1.67
N LYS A 127 15.83 10.92 -1.65
CA LYS A 127 14.47 10.47 -1.99
C LYS A 127 14.38 10.11 -3.47
N ARG A 128 14.95 10.94 -4.35
CA ARG A 128 15.00 10.70 -5.79
C ARG A 128 15.77 9.43 -6.15
N ALA A 129 16.96 9.22 -5.59
CA ALA A 129 17.75 8.00 -5.80
C ALA A 129 17.00 6.74 -5.35
N TYR A 130 16.32 6.83 -4.19
CA TYR A 130 15.47 5.74 -3.70
C TYR A 130 14.33 5.41 -4.68
N LEU A 131 13.56 6.43 -5.10
CA LEU A 131 12.43 6.24 -6.02
C LEU A 131 12.90 5.72 -7.40
N GLY A 132 13.97 6.29 -7.94
CA GLY A 132 14.59 5.87 -9.21
C GLY A 132 15.03 4.41 -9.21
N ARG A 133 15.34 3.83 -8.04
CA ARG A 133 15.64 2.40 -7.92
C ARG A 133 14.38 1.56 -7.65
N ARG A 134 13.52 1.99 -6.73
CA ARG A 134 12.42 1.15 -6.21
C ARG A 134 11.20 1.11 -7.11
N VAL A 135 10.83 2.21 -7.76
CA VAL A 135 9.65 2.26 -8.63
C VAL A 135 9.83 1.37 -9.86
N PRO A 136 10.95 1.44 -10.64
CA PRO A 136 11.14 0.53 -11.77
C PRO A 136 11.29 -0.93 -11.36
N ASN A 137 11.88 -1.18 -10.18
CA ASN A 137 11.98 -2.55 -9.65
C ASN A 137 10.60 -3.11 -9.28
N ALA A 138 9.72 -2.31 -8.68
CA ALA A 138 8.35 -2.70 -8.39
C ALA A 138 7.58 -3.01 -9.69
N ALA A 139 7.65 -2.10 -10.67
CA ALA A 139 6.98 -2.27 -11.96
C ALA A 139 7.39 -3.56 -12.69
N ARG A 140 8.69 -3.91 -12.68
CA ARG A 140 9.18 -5.16 -13.31
C ARG A 140 8.80 -6.43 -12.55
N ARG A 141 8.52 -6.33 -11.25
CA ARG A 141 8.19 -7.47 -10.39
C ARG A 141 6.70 -7.74 -10.32
N ALA A 142 5.86 -6.72 -10.52
CA ALA A 142 4.42 -6.91 -10.55
C ALA A 142 4.02 -7.84 -11.72
N THR A 143 3.08 -8.75 -11.44
CA THR A 143 2.65 -9.84 -12.35
C THR A 143 1.15 -9.99 -12.30
#